data_AF-A0A9R1JDF5-F1
#
_entry.id   AF-A0A9R1JDF5-F1
#
_cell.length_a   1.000
_cell.length_b   1.000
_cell.length_c   1.000
_cell.angle_alpha   90.00
_cell.angle_beta   90.00
_cell.angle_gamma   90.00
#
_symmetry.space_group_name_H-M   'P 1'
#
loop_
_entity.id
_entity.type
_entity.pdbx_description
1 polymer ?
#
loop_
_entity_poly.entity_id
_entity_poly.type
_entity_poly.pdbx_seq_one_letter_code
_entity_poly.pdbx_strand_id
1 'polypeptide(L)'
;MAHARGILLPTYCLISCYLFLAAYTAPRAAALSFDYDFTIPTDHEQLNFINASYAGRDRLILTDDISNLTGGVTHRQPVRLWDGAGRRASFTTSFHFAIVHGDNTTDNSRRGGGTMSFFIGPFPPPGWEVGLLGLFSHKNSTGAGDSRHTLGVEFDTRRNDDGWDPSSEDGTASRGDHIGIDVNGTRCNLTRSLPPLSLRGTLWASITYDAESKVMKVVLRKTELAAESSMTYEFNATMDLRDDAGLVQDAAVGFTAATGLLSQSHQLLAWKFSYSELVVVTDNFSKDRKIGKGSFGDVYRGRLTMPDLRAVAVKEMRQPTSKRNQKNYVHEIETLCQLRHKNLLSLIGWCDDNGRLLLVYELEPNGSLSDHLHVSGDGGGTLTWPQRYNILLGVATAIDYLHNGAYDSARRYVLHRDIKPSNVMLGEGFEAKLGDFGLVRQVSCHDGVCTPCTTVIGSMDYMDPRYIETGTLSPASDIYSFGLVLLEVATGVRPVVPGRASNRNNLIAAVRESYSRDAILEMLDERMRGDLEQWRWQMERVMSTGLMCVEQEREKRPSIKDVINLLSKHEQSLISVWDMKDSSMRTKDRCRSILASKVGFANARASSLAY
;
A
#
# COMPACT_ATOMS: atom_id res chain seq x y z
N MET A 1 48.19 -41.34 -14.38
CA MET A 1 47.45 -40.09 -14.68
C MET A 1 45.96 -40.25 -14.34
N ALA A 2 45.60 -40.34 -13.06
CA ALA A 2 44.20 -40.53 -12.66
C ALA A 2 43.87 -40.00 -11.25
N HIS A 3 44.53 -38.93 -10.78
CA HIS A 3 44.26 -38.35 -9.45
C HIS A 3 44.15 -36.82 -9.40
N ALA A 4 44.06 -36.13 -10.56
CA ALA A 4 43.99 -34.66 -10.61
C ALA A 4 42.71 -34.09 -11.25
N ARG A 5 41.64 -34.88 -11.39
CA ARG A 5 40.36 -34.42 -11.97
C ARG A 5 39.20 -34.27 -10.96
N GLY A 6 39.41 -34.57 -9.68
CA GLY A 6 38.35 -34.58 -8.67
C GLY A 6 38.13 -33.28 -7.88
N ILE A 7 39.01 -32.28 -8.01
CA ILE A 7 38.97 -31.07 -7.14
C ILE A 7 38.60 -29.79 -7.91
N LEU A 8 38.49 -29.85 -9.25
CA LEU A 8 38.16 -28.67 -10.07
C LEU A 8 36.65 -28.45 -10.30
N LEU A 9 35.80 -29.47 -10.16
CA LEU A 9 34.34 -29.26 -10.31
C LEU A 9 33.67 -28.56 -9.10
N PRO A 10 34.02 -28.82 -7.83
CA PRO A 10 33.36 -28.17 -6.71
C PRO A 10 33.71 -26.69 -6.59
N THR A 11 34.94 -26.31 -6.97
CA THR A 11 35.41 -24.93 -6.90
C THR A 11 34.81 -24.06 -8.01
N TYR A 12 34.64 -24.59 -9.22
CA TYR A 12 33.91 -23.89 -10.28
C TYR A 12 32.43 -23.72 -9.96
N CYS A 13 31.75 -24.73 -9.38
CA CYS A 13 30.36 -24.57 -8.94
C CYS A 13 30.22 -23.56 -7.79
N LEU A 14 31.14 -23.53 -6.82
CA LEU A 14 31.09 -22.55 -5.72
C LEU A 14 31.38 -21.13 -6.19
N ILE A 15 32.32 -20.93 -7.13
CA ILE A 15 32.60 -19.61 -7.72
C ILE A 15 31.47 -19.16 -8.64
N SER A 16 30.86 -20.06 -9.43
CA SER A 16 29.67 -19.75 -10.24
C SER A 16 28.46 -19.46 -9.36
N CYS A 17 28.25 -20.20 -8.26
CA CYS A 17 27.20 -19.89 -7.28
C CYS A 17 27.46 -18.57 -6.56
N TYR A 18 28.71 -18.23 -6.22
CA TYR A 18 29.05 -16.91 -5.66
C TYR A 18 28.88 -15.77 -6.67
N LEU A 19 29.19 -15.99 -7.95
CA LEU A 19 28.93 -15.01 -9.02
C LEU A 19 27.44 -14.91 -9.36
N PHE A 20 26.67 -15.99 -9.26
CA PHE A 20 25.20 -15.97 -9.40
C PHE A 20 24.50 -15.34 -8.19
N LEU A 21 24.98 -15.59 -6.97
CA LEU A 21 24.48 -14.94 -5.75
C LEU A 21 24.89 -13.47 -5.68
N ALA A 22 26.10 -13.12 -6.12
CA ALA A 22 26.56 -11.73 -6.22
C ALA A 22 25.85 -10.95 -7.36
N ALA A 23 25.50 -11.62 -8.47
CA ALA A 23 24.67 -11.04 -9.52
C ALA A 23 23.20 -10.82 -9.08
N TYR A 24 22.72 -11.57 -8.08
CA TYR A 24 21.41 -11.35 -7.44
C TYR A 24 21.44 -10.35 -6.28
N THR A 25 22.63 -9.91 -5.86
CA THR A 25 22.81 -8.77 -4.96
C THR A 25 23.40 -7.58 -5.71
N ALA A 26 22.87 -7.25 -6.90
CA ALA A 26 22.93 -5.87 -7.34
C ALA A 26 22.19 -5.03 -6.27
N PRO A 27 22.78 -3.94 -5.73
CA PRO A 27 22.08 -3.08 -4.80
C PRO A 27 20.84 -2.53 -5.51
N ARG A 28 19.68 -3.18 -5.25
CA ARG A 28 18.37 -2.66 -5.62
C ARG A 28 18.28 -1.28 -4.98
N ALA A 29 17.98 -0.27 -5.79
CA ALA A 29 18.00 1.13 -5.41
C ALA A 29 17.40 1.30 -4.01
N ALA A 30 18.22 1.75 -3.06
CA ALA A 30 17.70 2.29 -1.82
C ALA A 30 16.90 3.54 -2.22
N ALA A 31 15.58 3.51 -2.03
CA ALA A 31 14.75 4.69 -2.22
C ALA A 31 15.16 5.69 -1.14
N LEU A 32 15.85 6.75 -1.53
CA LEU A 32 16.23 7.82 -0.62
C LEU A 32 15.00 8.71 -0.42
N SER A 33 14.45 8.68 0.79
CA SER A 33 13.46 9.63 1.27
C SER A 33 13.99 10.27 2.55
N PHE A 34 13.82 11.59 2.69
CA PHE A 34 14.18 12.33 3.89
C PHE A 34 13.19 13.46 4.14
N ASP A 35 13.12 13.91 5.38
CA ASP A 35 12.24 15.00 5.83
C ASP A 35 13.01 15.81 6.88
N TYR A 36 13.62 16.91 6.43
CA TYR A 36 14.44 17.77 7.27
C TYR A 36 13.62 18.93 7.82
N ASP A 37 13.61 19.02 9.15
CA ASP A 37 13.15 20.16 9.90
C ASP A 37 14.38 20.83 10.52
N PHE A 38 14.76 22.00 10.00
CA PHE A 38 16.01 22.64 10.42
C PHE A 38 15.96 23.25 11.82
N THR A 39 14.86 23.10 12.56
CA THR A 39 14.83 23.28 14.02
C THR A 39 15.55 22.16 14.77
N ILE A 40 15.79 21.02 14.12
CA ILE A 40 16.45 19.83 14.64
C ILE A 40 17.94 19.85 14.25
N PRO A 41 18.89 19.98 15.18
CA PRO A 41 20.32 20.11 14.85
C PRO A 41 20.92 18.92 14.08
N THR A 42 20.43 17.70 14.31
CA THR A 42 20.93 16.49 13.64
C THR A 42 20.67 16.47 12.14
N ASP A 43 19.67 17.22 11.67
CA ASP A 43 19.32 17.28 10.25
C ASP A 43 20.39 18.05 9.47
N HIS A 44 21.13 18.94 10.12
CA HIS A 44 22.22 19.70 9.51
C HIS A 44 23.44 18.82 9.20
N GLU A 45 23.63 17.73 9.95
CA GLU A 45 24.76 16.82 9.78
C GLU A 45 24.67 15.97 8.51
N GLN A 46 23.48 15.87 7.90
CA GLN A 46 23.21 15.13 6.67
C GLN A 46 23.48 15.94 5.39
N LEU A 47 23.98 17.16 5.54
CA LEU A 47 24.14 18.13 4.47
C LEU A 47 25.61 18.51 4.27
N ASN A 48 25.95 18.88 3.04
CA ASN A 48 27.22 19.51 2.70
C ASN A 48 26.95 20.96 2.26
N PHE A 49 27.54 21.91 2.97
CA PHE A 49 27.46 23.35 2.70
C PHE A 49 28.54 23.77 1.68
N ILE A 50 28.19 24.73 0.83
CA ILE A 50 29.01 25.20 -0.30
C ILE A 50 29.11 26.73 -0.24
N ASN A 51 30.32 27.24 -0.46
CA ASN A 51 30.64 28.67 -0.44
C ASN A 51 30.17 29.34 0.86
N ALA A 52 29.34 30.39 0.77
CA ALA A 52 28.95 31.20 1.91
C ALA A 52 27.80 30.63 2.75
N SER A 53 27.22 29.49 2.35
CA SER A 53 26.08 28.93 3.06
C SER A 53 26.45 28.39 4.44
N TYR A 54 25.56 28.50 5.41
CA TYR A 54 25.75 27.97 6.76
C TYR A 54 24.43 27.57 7.43
N ALA A 55 24.53 26.75 8.48
CA ALA A 55 23.41 26.39 9.34
C ALA A 55 23.08 27.51 10.33
N GLY A 56 21.85 28.02 10.28
CA GLY A 56 21.26 28.85 11.33
C GLY A 56 20.60 28.00 12.42
N ARG A 57 19.94 28.66 13.39
CA ARG A 57 19.33 27.98 14.54
C ARG A 57 18.12 27.10 14.16
N ASP A 58 17.32 27.56 13.21
CA ASP A 58 16.03 26.99 12.81
C ASP A 58 15.85 26.96 11.29
N ARG A 59 16.95 27.15 10.54
CA ARG A 59 16.97 27.32 9.09
C ARG A 59 18.38 27.17 8.55
N LEU A 60 18.51 26.93 7.25
CA LEU A 60 19.76 27.09 6.52
C LEU A 60 19.79 28.45 5.84
N ILE A 61 20.95 29.10 5.84
CA ILE A 61 21.20 30.33 5.12
C ILE A 61 22.00 29.97 3.88
N LEU A 62 21.42 30.15 2.70
CA LEU A 62 22.10 29.92 1.42
C LEU A 62 22.89 31.17 1.02
N THR A 63 22.31 32.36 1.20
CA THR A 63 23.00 33.65 1.12
C THR A 63 22.47 34.59 2.20
N ASP A 64 23.29 35.56 2.59
CA ASP A 64 22.94 36.64 3.51
C ASP A 64 22.68 37.96 2.74
N ASP A 65 22.63 39.08 3.47
CA ASP A 65 22.41 40.42 2.94
C ASP A 65 23.67 41.05 2.31
N ILE A 66 24.65 40.25 1.90
CA ILE A 66 25.83 40.70 1.15
C ILE A 66 25.55 40.62 -0.35
N SER A 67 25.93 41.67 -1.10
CA SER A 67 25.86 41.69 -2.58
C SER A 67 26.89 40.77 -3.23
N ASN A 68 26.56 40.16 -4.37
CA ASN A 68 27.43 39.26 -5.14
C ASN A 68 27.94 38.04 -4.36
N LEU A 69 27.11 37.52 -3.45
CA LEU A 69 27.37 36.33 -2.68
C LEU A 69 26.76 35.11 -3.36
N THR A 70 27.41 33.96 -3.24
CA THR A 70 26.83 32.66 -3.65
C THR A 70 26.95 31.67 -2.52
N GLY A 71 25.97 30.78 -2.42
CA GLY A 71 26.02 29.65 -1.51
C GLY A 71 25.10 28.54 -1.97
N GLY A 72 25.31 27.36 -1.40
CA GLY A 72 24.51 26.20 -1.75
C GLY A 72 24.62 25.10 -0.72
N VAL A 73 23.66 24.19 -0.75
CA VAL A 73 23.64 23.04 0.15
C VAL A 73 23.26 21.81 -0.65
N THR A 74 23.90 20.69 -0.34
CA THR A 74 23.62 19.40 -0.99
C THR A 74 23.33 18.34 0.03
N HIS A 75 22.45 17.41 -0.34
CA HIS A 75 22.29 16.18 0.41
C HIS A 75 23.56 15.35 0.32
N ARG A 76 24.03 14.79 1.46
CA ARG A 76 25.33 14.10 1.51
C ARG A 76 25.37 12.81 0.69
N GLN A 77 24.24 12.11 0.54
CA GLN A 77 24.14 10.88 -0.24
C GLN A 77 23.51 11.13 -1.62
N PRO A 78 23.88 10.35 -2.65
CA PRO A 78 23.28 10.47 -3.98
C PRO A 78 21.82 10.02 -4.00
N VAL A 79 21.04 10.65 -4.87
CA VAL A 79 19.68 10.23 -5.24
C VAL A 79 19.75 9.46 -6.55
N ARG A 80 19.28 8.20 -6.54
CA ARG A 80 19.34 7.31 -7.72
C ARG A 80 18.13 7.46 -8.63
N LEU A 81 18.26 8.17 -9.75
CA LEU A 81 17.17 8.50 -10.69
C LEU A 81 16.69 7.32 -11.56
N TRP A 82 17.53 6.31 -11.78
CA TRP A 82 17.14 5.04 -12.42
C TRP A 82 18.02 3.88 -11.95
N ASP A 83 17.58 2.65 -12.18
CA ASP A 83 18.37 1.47 -11.84
C ASP A 83 19.21 0.92 -13.01
N GLY A 84 20.01 -0.11 -12.73
CA GLY A 84 20.85 -0.76 -13.74
C GLY A 84 20.08 -1.47 -14.87
N ALA A 85 18.76 -1.64 -14.73
CA ALA A 85 17.87 -2.15 -15.77
C ALA A 85 17.24 -1.02 -16.63
N GLY A 86 17.51 0.25 -16.29
CA GLY A 86 17.00 1.42 -17.01
C GLY A 86 15.63 1.90 -16.56
N ARG A 87 15.08 1.37 -15.46
CA ARG A 87 13.79 1.82 -14.92
C ARG A 87 13.96 3.16 -14.20
N ARG A 88 13.16 4.15 -14.58
CA ARG A 88 13.23 5.53 -14.08
C ARG A 88 12.35 5.75 -12.87
N ALA A 89 12.75 6.67 -12.01
CA ALA A 89 12.05 6.97 -10.77
C ALA A 89 11.23 8.26 -10.83
N SER A 90 10.01 8.19 -10.29
CA SER A 90 9.20 9.35 -9.95
C SER A 90 9.51 9.80 -8.52
N PHE A 91 9.60 11.11 -8.31
CA PHE A 91 9.87 11.71 -7.00
C PHE A 91 9.06 12.98 -6.78
N THR A 92 8.92 13.34 -5.50
CA THR A 92 8.40 14.63 -5.06
C THR A 92 9.37 15.22 -4.06
N THR A 93 9.83 16.45 -4.32
CA THR A 93 10.56 17.25 -3.34
C THR A 93 9.70 18.46 -2.96
N SER A 94 9.61 18.76 -1.68
CA SER A 94 8.89 19.93 -1.19
C SER A 94 9.68 20.62 -0.10
N PHE A 95 9.62 21.94 -0.07
CA PHE A 95 10.43 22.72 0.85
C PHE A 95 9.74 24.03 1.23
N HIS A 96 10.00 24.45 2.45
CA HIS A 96 9.69 25.80 2.91
C HIS A 96 10.95 26.64 2.79
N PHE A 97 10.83 27.84 2.22
CA PHE A 97 11.96 28.74 2.04
C PHE A 97 11.51 30.18 2.25
N ALA A 98 12.46 31.07 2.45
CA ALA A 98 12.19 32.50 2.54
C ALA A 98 13.20 33.30 1.72
N ILE A 99 12.69 34.31 1.00
CA ILE A 99 13.51 35.31 0.34
C ILE A 99 13.26 36.66 1.03
N VAL A 100 14.28 37.13 1.73
CA VAL A 100 14.23 38.34 2.56
C VAL A 100 15.07 39.42 1.87
N HIS A 101 14.46 40.57 1.62
CA HIS A 101 15.14 41.72 1.01
C HIS A 101 15.72 42.62 2.10
N GLY A 102 16.96 43.09 1.91
CA GLY A 102 17.64 43.96 2.88
C GLY A 102 17.12 45.40 2.93
N ASP A 103 16.41 45.85 1.89
CA ASP A 103 15.80 47.18 1.82
C ASP A 103 14.26 47.10 1.93
N ASN A 104 13.66 48.03 2.67
CA ASN A 104 12.21 48.17 2.83
C ASN A 104 11.53 48.83 1.62
N THR A 105 12.26 49.10 0.54
CA THR A 105 11.73 49.70 -0.66
C THR A 105 10.70 48.80 -1.34
N THR A 106 9.53 49.39 -1.65
CA THR A 106 8.48 48.80 -2.50
C THR A 106 8.69 49.12 -3.98
N ASP A 107 9.81 49.78 -4.31
CA ASP A 107 10.15 50.24 -5.65
C ASP A 107 10.77 49.10 -6.48
N ASN A 108 9.99 48.62 -7.45
CA ASN A 108 10.40 47.57 -8.39
C ASN A 108 11.60 47.95 -9.27
N SER A 109 11.93 49.25 -9.40
CA SER A 109 12.99 49.73 -10.30
C SER A 109 14.40 49.57 -9.73
N ARG A 110 14.52 49.34 -8.41
CA ARG A 110 15.78 49.19 -7.67
C ARG A 110 15.93 47.77 -7.11
N ARG A 111 15.83 46.72 -7.91
CA ARG A 111 16.16 45.35 -7.48
C ARG A 111 17.47 44.86 -8.12
N GLY A 112 18.49 44.56 -7.32
CA GLY A 112 19.65 43.79 -7.76
C GLY A 112 19.24 42.33 -7.70
N GLY A 113 19.07 41.70 -8.86
CA GLY A 113 18.46 40.38 -8.99
C GLY A 113 19.20 39.32 -8.18
N GLY A 114 18.46 38.55 -7.39
CA GLY A 114 18.94 37.35 -6.75
C GLY A 114 18.00 36.19 -7.06
N THR A 115 18.56 34.99 -6.97
CA THR A 115 17.95 33.74 -7.41
C THR A 115 18.23 32.65 -6.40
N MET A 116 17.24 31.78 -6.21
CA MET A 116 17.39 30.51 -5.51
C MET A 116 16.89 29.40 -6.41
N SER A 117 17.63 28.30 -6.47
CA SER A 117 17.30 27.16 -7.34
C SER A 117 17.38 25.85 -6.57
N PHE A 118 16.39 24.98 -6.77
CA PHE A 118 16.53 23.56 -6.47
C PHE A 118 17.21 22.89 -7.67
N PHE A 119 18.20 22.02 -7.45
CA PHE A 119 18.90 21.38 -8.56
C PHE A 119 19.02 19.87 -8.42
N ILE A 120 19.17 19.22 -9.58
CA ILE A 120 19.56 17.82 -9.74
C ILE A 120 20.77 17.79 -10.67
N GLY A 121 21.88 17.21 -10.23
CA GLY A 121 23.14 17.28 -10.97
C GLY A 121 24.06 16.08 -10.77
N PRO A 122 25.31 16.14 -11.26
CA PRO A 122 26.28 15.06 -11.06
C PRO A 122 26.56 14.81 -9.57
N PHE A 123 26.80 13.54 -9.20
CA PHE A 123 27.31 13.17 -7.87
C PHE A 123 28.73 12.56 -7.96
N PRO A 124 29.69 13.01 -7.14
CA PRO A 124 29.60 14.17 -6.24
C PRO A 124 29.39 15.47 -7.04
N PRO A 125 28.80 16.52 -6.43
CA PRO A 125 28.62 17.79 -7.12
C PRO A 125 29.98 18.31 -7.60
N PRO A 126 30.10 18.80 -8.84
CA PRO A 126 31.33 19.45 -9.27
C PRO A 126 31.63 20.65 -8.35
N GLY A 127 32.90 21.01 -8.19
CA GLY A 127 33.26 22.24 -7.47
C GLY A 127 32.65 23.44 -8.19
N TRP A 128 31.52 23.96 -7.68
CA TRP A 128 30.78 25.04 -8.31
C TRP A 128 31.52 26.37 -8.07
N GLU A 129 32.30 26.81 -9.07
CA GLU A 129 32.94 28.11 -9.06
C GLU A 129 31.94 29.24 -9.38
N VAL A 130 32.10 30.34 -8.66
CA VAL A 130 31.22 31.53 -8.57
C VAL A 130 30.76 32.09 -9.93
N GLY A 131 29.44 32.30 -10.06
CA GLY A 131 28.78 32.96 -11.20
C GLY A 131 27.41 32.34 -11.52
N LEU A 132 26.47 33.12 -12.05
CA LEU A 132 25.22 32.68 -12.71
C LEU A 132 24.45 31.53 -12.02
N LEU A 133 23.52 31.88 -11.11
CA LEU A 133 22.63 30.96 -10.37
C LEU A 133 23.32 30.11 -9.27
N GLY A 134 24.63 30.29 -9.07
CA GLY A 134 25.42 29.42 -8.21
C GLY A 134 25.60 28.01 -8.78
N LEU A 135 25.20 27.80 -10.04
CA LEU A 135 25.20 26.53 -10.77
C LEU A 135 26.15 26.57 -11.98
N PHE A 136 26.61 27.73 -12.46
CA PHE A 136 27.34 27.80 -13.74
C PHE A 136 28.53 28.77 -13.71
N SER A 137 29.73 28.27 -14.04
CA SER A 137 30.94 29.10 -14.13
C SER A 137 30.91 30.08 -15.31
N HIS A 138 31.48 31.27 -15.13
CA HIS A 138 31.58 32.38 -16.11
C HIS A 138 32.17 31.99 -17.49
N LYS A 139 32.92 30.89 -17.59
CA LYS A 139 33.50 30.40 -18.85
C LYS A 139 32.54 29.56 -19.69
N ASN A 140 31.40 29.14 -19.13
CA ASN A 140 30.48 28.16 -19.70
C ASN A 140 29.05 28.70 -19.93
N SER A 141 28.87 30.03 -19.92
CA SER A 141 27.58 30.70 -20.17
C SER A 141 27.02 30.49 -21.58
N THR A 142 27.83 29.96 -22.50
CA THR A 142 27.49 29.75 -23.91
C THR A 142 27.75 28.31 -24.36
N GLY A 143 27.09 27.33 -23.75
CA GLY A 143 26.69 26.13 -24.49
C GLY A 143 27.76 25.13 -24.97
N ALA A 144 29.05 25.43 -24.86
CA ALA A 144 30.10 24.72 -25.59
C ALA A 144 30.97 23.86 -24.66
N GLY A 145 30.73 22.55 -24.67
CA GLY A 145 31.57 21.56 -23.97
C GLY A 145 30.76 20.37 -23.47
N ASP A 146 31.29 19.18 -23.77
CA ASP A 146 30.73 17.82 -23.67
C ASP A 146 30.42 17.32 -22.24
N SER A 147 30.03 18.19 -21.31
CA SER A 147 29.94 17.83 -19.87
C SER A 147 28.92 18.67 -19.11
N ARG A 148 27.61 18.43 -19.34
CA ARG A 148 26.53 19.08 -18.58
C ARG A 148 25.39 18.09 -18.33
N HIS A 149 25.21 17.73 -17.06
CA HIS A 149 24.23 16.76 -16.57
C HIS A 149 23.49 17.40 -15.37
N THR A 150 22.94 18.61 -15.57
CA THR A 150 22.33 19.42 -14.49
C THR A 150 20.99 20.01 -14.91
N LEU A 151 20.02 19.92 -14.00
CA LEU A 151 18.69 20.51 -14.07
C LEU A 151 18.48 21.43 -12.87
N GLY A 152 17.99 22.65 -13.10
CA GLY A 152 17.59 23.61 -12.06
C GLY A 152 16.12 23.97 -12.16
N VAL A 153 15.44 24.14 -11.03
CA VAL A 153 14.14 24.82 -10.92
C VAL A 153 14.36 26.11 -10.16
N GLU A 154 14.14 27.23 -10.83
CA GLU A 154 14.59 28.54 -10.39
C GLU A 154 13.43 29.38 -9.84
N PHE A 155 13.70 30.12 -8.77
CA PHE A 155 12.84 31.12 -8.17
C PHE A 155 13.57 32.45 -8.25
N ASP A 156 13.40 33.15 -9.37
CA ASP A 156 14.14 34.36 -9.67
C ASP A 156 13.31 35.61 -9.36
N THR A 157 13.88 36.52 -8.57
CA THR A 157 13.26 37.78 -8.18
C THR A 157 13.44 38.90 -9.20
N ARG A 158 14.10 38.64 -10.33
CA ARG A 158 14.26 39.60 -11.41
C ARG A 158 14.43 38.93 -12.77
N ARG A 159 13.61 39.36 -13.73
CA ARG A 159 13.86 39.11 -15.14
C ARG A 159 15.02 39.96 -15.68
N ASN A 160 16.01 39.32 -16.31
CA ASN A 160 17.17 39.98 -16.94
C ASN A 160 16.88 40.31 -18.41
N ASP A 161 16.81 41.61 -18.73
CA ASP A 161 16.51 42.14 -20.08
C ASP A 161 17.65 41.87 -21.11
N ASP A 162 18.79 41.29 -20.68
CA ASP A 162 20.00 41.08 -21.49
C ASP A 162 19.98 39.76 -22.32
N GLY A 163 18.81 39.14 -22.49
CA GLY A 163 18.62 37.93 -23.31
C GLY A 163 18.89 36.60 -22.59
N TRP A 164 18.83 36.59 -21.25
CA TRP A 164 18.95 35.38 -20.42
C TRP A 164 17.59 34.72 -20.15
N ASP A 165 16.52 35.51 -20.07
CA ASP A 165 15.14 35.02 -19.88
C ASP A 165 14.28 35.16 -21.15
N PRO A 166 13.35 34.21 -21.44
CA PRO A 166 12.48 34.28 -22.62
C PRO A 166 11.60 35.54 -22.65
N SER A 167 11.25 36.04 -23.86
CA SER A 167 10.20 37.05 -24.06
C SER A 167 8.86 36.55 -23.51
N SER A 168 8.15 37.34 -22.69
CA SER A 168 6.81 36.95 -22.21
C SER A 168 5.84 36.82 -23.40
N GLU A 169 4.90 35.88 -23.31
CA GLU A 169 3.88 35.63 -24.35
C GLU A 169 3.03 36.87 -24.69
N ASP A 170 2.99 37.86 -23.81
CA ASP A 170 2.21 39.10 -23.95
C ASP A 170 3.01 40.30 -24.51
N GLY A 171 4.31 40.12 -24.79
CA GLY A 171 5.17 41.19 -25.30
C GLY A 171 5.40 42.37 -24.32
N THR A 172 4.95 42.26 -23.07
CA THR A 172 5.22 43.28 -22.05
C THR A 172 6.51 42.96 -21.31
N ALA A 173 7.47 43.88 -21.32
CA ALA A 173 8.72 43.77 -20.56
C ALA A 173 8.43 43.87 -19.05
N SER A 174 7.83 42.81 -18.49
CA SER A 174 7.58 42.68 -17.06
C SER A 174 8.89 42.31 -16.38
N ARG A 175 9.52 43.31 -15.76
CA ARG A 175 10.63 43.19 -14.79
C ARG A 175 10.13 42.56 -13.47
N GLY A 176 9.52 41.38 -13.58
CA GLY A 176 8.83 40.69 -12.49
C GLY A 176 9.57 39.46 -11.98
N ASP A 177 9.08 38.93 -10.86
CA ASP A 177 9.49 37.64 -10.32
C ASP A 177 9.07 36.51 -11.30
N HIS A 178 9.82 35.42 -11.40
CA HIS A 178 9.45 34.29 -12.26
C HIS A 178 9.90 32.93 -11.70
N ILE A 179 9.28 31.86 -12.22
CA ILE A 179 9.72 30.48 -12.02
C ILE A 179 10.29 29.96 -13.34
N GLY A 180 11.49 29.39 -13.30
CA GLY A 180 12.19 28.84 -14.46
C GLY A 180 12.52 27.36 -14.30
N ILE A 181 12.67 26.65 -15.42
CA ILE A 181 13.37 25.36 -15.46
C ILE A 181 14.55 25.47 -16.42
N ASP A 182 15.73 25.16 -15.89
CA ASP A 182 17.03 25.33 -16.53
C ASP A 182 17.67 23.99 -16.78
N VAL A 183 17.87 23.68 -18.06
CA VAL A 183 18.45 22.41 -18.50
C VAL A 183 19.82 22.70 -19.09
N ASN A 184 20.87 22.22 -18.44
CA ASN A 184 22.24 22.27 -18.96
C ASN A 184 22.73 23.68 -19.36
N GLY A 185 22.28 24.73 -18.69
CA GLY A 185 22.72 26.10 -18.95
C GLY A 185 21.98 27.12 -18.12
N THR A 186 22.42 28.37 -18.23
CA THR A 186 21.91 29.57 -17.53
C THR A 186 20.79 30.28 -18.28
N ARG A 187 20.30 29.68 -19.37
CA ARG A 187 19.20 30.23 -20.16
C ARG A 187 17.98 29.38 -19.85
N CYS A 188 17.01 30.00 -19.18
CA CYS A 188 15.74 29.39 -18.85
C CYS A 188 15.07 28.91 -20.14
N ASN A 189 14.90 27.60 -20.26
CA ASN A 189 14.30 27.01 -21.48
C ASN A 189 12.76 27.15 -21.44
N LEU A 190 12.19 27.25 -20.24
CA LEU A 190 10.76 27.43 -19.97
C LEU A 190 10.59 28.31 -18.73
N THR A 191 9.75 29.35 -18.79
CA THR A 191 9.48 30.24 -17.66
C THR A 191 7.99 30.50 -17.46
N ARG A 192 7.60 30.82 -16.22
CA ARG A 192 6.29 31.38 -15.87
C ARG A 192 6.47 32.67 -15.09
N SER A 193 5.99 33.77 -15.65
CA SER A 193 5.98 35.07 -14.98
C SER A 193 5.04 35.05 -13.76
N LEU A 194 5.47 35.71 -12.68
CA LEU A 194 4.68 35.95 -11.49
C LEU A 194 4.37 37.44 -11.33
N PRO A 195 3.31 37.81 -10.60
CA PRO A 195 3.12 39.19 -10.17
C PRO A 195 4.35 39.70 -9.39
N PRO A 196 4.69 40.99 -9.45
CA PRO A 196 5.79 41.54 -8.67
C PRO A 196 5.69 41.24 -7.16
N LEU A 197 6.83 40.97 -6.51
CA LEU A 197 6.92 40.71 -5.05
C LEU A 197 6.26 39.38 -4.61
N SER A 198 5.86 38.53 -5.56
CA SER A 198 5.30 37.21 -5.27
C SER A 198 6.32 36.30 -4.57
N LEU A 199 7.62 36.47 -4.83
CA LEU A 199 8.68 35.67 -4.21
C LEU A 199 9.22 36.27 -2.91
N ARG A 200 8.65 37.35 -2.38
CA ARG A 200 9.08 37.95 -1.09
C ARG A 200 8.40 37.27 0.10
N GLY A 201 9.18 36.97 1.15
CA GLY A 201 8.69 36.41 2.41
C GLY A 201 8.84 34.89 2.47
N THR A 202 8.04 34.23 3.29
CA THR A 202 8.04 32.76 3.43
C THR A 202 7.12 32.12 2.40
N LEU A 203 7.64 31.13 1.68
CA LEU A 203 6.96 30.38 0.64
C LEU A 203 7.08 28.88 0.88
N TRP A 204 6.18 28.14 0.25
CA TRP A 204 6.29 26.69 0.10
C TRP A 204 6.31 26.33 -1.38
N ALA A 205 7.23 25.47 -1.78
CA ALA A 205 7.25 24.91 -3.13
C ALA A 205 7.25 23.38 -3.10
N SER A 206 6.69 22.79 -4.15
CA SER A 206 6.76 21.36 -4.45
C SER A 206 7.13 21.14 -5.91
N ILE A 207 8.06 20.23 -6.15
CA ILE A 207 8.48 19.79 -7.48
C ILE A 207 8.22 18.29 -7.53
N THR A 208 7.33 17.89 -8.43
CA THR A 208 6.96 16.49 -8.67
C THR A 208 7.44 16.11 -10.06
N TYR A 209 8.17 15.01 -10.18
CA TYR A 209 8.53 14.41 -11.46
C TYR A 209 7.87 13.06 -11.59
N ASP A 210 7.12 12.88 -12.67
CA ASP A 210 6.54 11.59 -13.06
C ASP A 210 7.34 11.02 -14.25
N ALA A 211 8.01 9.89 -14.02
CA ALA A 211 8.91 9.30 -15.00
C ALA A 211 8.21 8.63 -16.20
N GLU A 212 6.93 8.28 -16.08
CA GLU A 212 6.16 7.61 -17.13
C GLU A 212 5.63 8.63 -18.14
N SER A 213 4.96 9.66 -17.63
CA SER A 213 4.47 10.79 -18.43
C SER A 213 5.56 11.80 -18.79
N LYS A 214 6.73 11.71 -18.15
CA LYS A 214 7.86 12.65 -18.28
C LYS A 214 7.48 14.07 -17.88
N VAL A 215 6.49 14.24 -17.00
CA VAL A 215 6.01 15.56 -16.59
C VAL A 215 6.70 15.97 -15.29
N MET A 216 7.31 17.14 -15.31
CA MET A 216 7.74 17.88 -14.13
C MET A 216 6.69 18.95 -13.80
N LYS A 217 6.10 18.85 -12.61
CA LYS A 217 5.15 19.83 -12.07
C LYS A 217 5.77 20.59 -10.91
N VAL A 218 5.77 21.91 -10.98
CA VAL A 218 6.21 22.85 -9.95
C VAL A 218 4.99 23.56 -9.39
N VAL A 219 4.81 23.52 -8.08
CA VAL A 219 3.75 24.25 -7.37
C VAL A 219 4.40 25.20 -6.39
N LEU A 220 4.06 26.48 -6.46
CA LEU A 220 4.50 27.50 -5.51
C LEU A 220 3.28 28.03 -4.75
N ARG A 221 3.37 28.11 -3.43
CA ARG A 221 2.34 28.67 -2.56
C ARG A 221 2.92 29.76 -1.66
N LYS A 222 2.16 30.84 -1.51
CA LYS A 222 2.41 31.90 -0.55
C LYS A 222 1.18 32.09 0.33
N THR A 223 1.39 32.04 1.64
CA THR A 223 0.34 32.27 2.63
C THR A 223 0.52 33.66 3.22
N GLU A 224 -0.38 34.59 2.93
CA GLU A 224 -0.34 35.93 3.52
C GLU A 224 -1.13 35.95 4.84
N LEU A 225 -0.41 36.05 5.95
CA LEU A 225 -0.97 36.11 7.31
C LEU A 225 -2.03 37.22 7.50
N ALA A 226 -2.00 38.27 6.66
CA ALA A 226 -2.87 39.44 6.79
C ALA A 226 -4.19 39.34 5.98
N ALA A 227 -4.29 38.40 5.02
CA ALA A 227 -5.35 38.44 4.00
C ALA A 227 -6.26 37.21 3.96
N GLU A 228 -6.06 36.21 4.85
CA GLU A 228 -6.74 34.89 4.82
C GLU A 228 -6.79 34.25 3.41
N SER A 229 -5.87 34.64 2.53
CA SER A 229 -5.82 34.20 1.14
C SER A 229 -4.46 33.58 0.85
N SER A 230 -4.49 32.42 0.19
CA SER A 230 -3.31 31.68 -0.25
C SER A 230 -3.22 31.82 -1.77
N MET A 231 -2.14 32.41 -2.27
CA MET A 231 -1.86 32.40 -3.70
C MET A 231 -1.14 31.11 -4.08
N THR A 232 -1.57 30.46 -5.15
CA THR A 232 -0.96 29.24 -5.69
C THR A 232 -0.63 29.44 -7.16
N TYR A 233 0.60 29.12 -7.55
CA TYR A 233 1.08 29.12 -8.92
C TYR A 233 1.50 27.70 -9.30
N GLU A 234 1.14 27.24 -10.49
CA GLU A 234 1.46 25.88 -10.97
C GLU A 234 2.14 25.92 -12.33
N PHE A 235 3.25 25.23 -12.51
CA PHE A 235 3.99 25.25 -13.75
C PHE A 235 4.39 23.84 -14.12
N ASN A 236 4.10 23.43 -15.36
CA ASN A 236 4.38 22.08 -15.82
C ASN A 236 5.31 22.13 -17.03
N ALA A 237 6.26 21.21 -17.08
CA ALA A 237 7.13 20.97 -18.22
C ALA A 237 7.17 19.48 -18.53
N THR A 238 7.31 19.12 -19.80
CA THR A 238 7.51 17.73 -20.22
C THR A 238 8.97 17.54 -20.63
N MET A 239 9.70 16.69 -19.91
CA MET A 239 11.10 16.38 -20.18
C MET A 239 11.55 15.03 -19.61
N ASP A 240 12.41 14.37 -20.34
CA ASP A 240 13.12 13.17 -19.95
C ASP A 240 14.39 13.53 -19.16
N LEU A 241 14.44 13.16 -17.88
CA LEU A 241 15.60 13.49 -17.05
C LEU A 241 16.90 12.86 -17.56
N ARG A 242 16.83 11.69 -18.21
CA ARG A 242 18.01 11.03 -18.76
C ARG A 242 18.33 11.55 -20.15
N ASP A 243 17.34 11.56 -21.03
CA ASP A 243 17.62 11.77 -22.46
C ASP A 243 17.64 13.27 -22.84
N ASP A 244 16.75 14.07 -22.24
CA ASP A 244 16.64 15.51 -22.55
C ASP A 244 17.53 16.35 -21.65
N ALA A 245 17.57 16.05 -20.34
CA ALA A 245 18.42 16.75 -19.38
C ALA A 245 19.82 16.13 -19.24
N GLY A 246 20.04 14.95 -19.83
CA GLY A 246 21.33 14.29 -19.78
C GLY A 246 21.75 13.87 -18.37
N LEU A 247 20.88 13.75 -17.37
CA LEU A 247 21.32 13.49 -16.00
C LEU A 247 22.10 12.16 -15.89
N VAL A 248 22.78 11.98 -14.75
CA VAL A 248 23.44 10.71 -14.41
C VAL A 248 22.57 9.88 -13.47
N GLN A 249 22.88 8.58 -13.40
CA GLN A 249 22.12 7.61 -12.62
C GLN A 249 22.04 7.98 -11.13
N ASP A 250 23.19 8.29 -10.53
CA ASP A 250 23.32 8.72 -9.14
C ASP A 250 23.55 10.23 -9.15
N ALA A 251 22.51 10.98 -8.79
CA ALA A 251 22.50 12.43 -8.89
C ALA A 251 22.64 13.09 -7.52
N ALA A 252 23.31 14.24 -7.48
CA ALA A 252 23.26 15.13 -6.33
C ALA A 252 21.96 15.93 -6.39
N VAL A 253 21.33 16.14 -5.23
CA VAL A 253 20.19 17.06 -5.07
C VAL A 253 20.52 18.09 -4.01
N GLY A 254 20.04 19.31 -4.22
CA GLY A 254 20.35 20.41 -3.31
C GLY A 254 19.74 21.73 -3.74
N PHE A 255 20.22 22.79 -3.11
CA PHE A 255 19.85 24.16 -3.42
C PHE A 255 21.08 25.00 -3.69
N THR A 256 20.97 25.95 -4.60
CA THR A 256 21.93 27.03 -4.79
C THR A 256 21.21 28.37 -4.71
N ALA A 257 21.94 29.40 -4.31
CA ALA A 257 21.44 30.76 -4.35
C ALA A 257 22.57 31.74 -4.68
N ALA A 258 22.20 32.85 -5.31
CA ALA A 258 23.09 33.95 -5.61
C ALA A 258 22.41 35.29 -5.35
N THR A 259 23.15 36.25 -4.82
CA THR A 259 22.72 37.65 -4.71
C THR A 259 23.33 38.47 -5.83
N GLY A 260 22.58 39.44 -6.34
CA GLY A 260 23.09 40.40 -7.31
C GLY A 260 23.60 41.67 -6.64
N LEU A 261 23.41 42.81 -7.33
CA LEU A 261 23.83 44.14 -6.87
C LEU A 261 23.14 44.64 -5.59
N LEU A 262 22.08 43.98 -5.13
CA LEU A 262 21.36 44.34 -3.91
C LEU A 262 21.24 43.13 -2.99
N SER A 263 21.14 43.44 -1.70
CA SER A 263 21.15 42.48 -0.62
C SER A 263 19.84 41.69 -0.52
N GLN A 264 19.94 40.36 -0.64
CA GLN A 264 18.83 39.43 -0.48
C GLN A 264 19.32 38.17 0.24
N SER A 265 18.66 37.81 1.34
CA SER A 265 18.92 36.56 2.03
C SER A 265 17.98 35.46 1.51
N HIS A 266 18.57 34.35 1.08
CA HIS A 266 17.86 33.13 0.70
C HIS A 266 17.99 32.10 1.82
N GLN A 267 16.86 31.65 2.35
CA GLN A 267 16.80 30.79 3.52
C GLN A 267 15.98 29.55 3.24
N LEU A 268 16.44 28.39 3.69
CA LEU A 268 15.69 27.14 3.62
C LEU A 268 15.23 26.77 5.04
N LEU A 269 13.92 26.58 5.23
CA LEU A 269 13.30 26.38 6.55
C LEU A 269 12.99 24.91 6.83
N ALA A 270 12.61 24.16 5.80
CA ALA A 270 12.40 22.72 5.86
C ALA A 270 12.55 22.13 4.45
N TRP A 271 12.99 20.88 4.36
CA TRP A 271 13.16 20.20 3.07
C TRP A 271 12.83 18.72 3.16
N LYS A 272 11.84 18.31 2.37
CA LYS A 272 11.41 16.94 2.23
C LYS A 272 11.65 16.44 0.82
N PHE A 273 12.19 15.23 0.71
CA PHE A 273 12.31 14.51 -0.54
C PHE A 273 11.69 13.13 -0.36
N SER A 274 10.69 12.82 -1.18
CA SER A 274 10.00 11.54 -1.16
C SER A 274 10.20 10.86 -2.50
N TYR A 275 10.78 9.67 -2.47
CA TYR A 275 10.57 8.72 -3.54
C TYR A 275 9.13 8.23 -3.51
N SER A 276 8.58 7.91 -4.67
CA SER A 276 7.40 7.03 -4.74
C SER A 276 7.86 5.61 -4.34
N GLU A 277 8.09 5.39 -3.04
CA GLU A 277 8.65 4.14 -2.50
C GLU A 277 7.85 2.94 -3.02
N LEU A 278 6.52 3.07 -3.15
CA LEU A 278 5.65 2.03 -3.68
C LEU A 278 5.88 1.73 -5.16
N VAL A 279 6.30 2.70 -6.00
CA VAL A 279 6.72 2.45 -7.39
C VAL A 279 8.02 1.63 -7.40
N VAL A 280 9.00 1.95 -6.56
CA VAL A 280 10.26 1.17 -6.47
C VAL A 280 10.00 -0.24 -5.92
N VAL A 281 9.22 -0.33 -4.85
CA VAL A 281 8.85 -1.57 -4.16
C VAL A 281 8.05 -2.50 -5.08
N THR A 282 7.19 -1.96 -5.95
CA THR A 282 6.40 -2.74 -6.91
C THR A 282 7.02 -2.84 -8.29
N ASP A 283 8.19 -2.25 -8.52
CA ASP A 283 8.89 -2.27 -9.82
C ASP A 283 8.05 -1.65 -10.92
N ASN A 284 7.65 -0.42 -10.67
CA ASN A 284 6.69 0.34 -11.46
C ASN A 284 5.42 -0.47 -11.77
N PHE A 285 4.87 -1.14 -10.75
CA PHE A 285 3.68 -1.99 -10.90
C PHE A 285 3.83 -3.03 -12.02
N SER A 286 5.04 -3.59 -12.18
CA SER A 286 5.35 -4.56 -13.22
C SER A 286 4.40 -5.76 -13.14
N LYS A 287 3.99 -6.25 -14.31
CA LYS A 287 3.20 -7.47 -14.45
C LYS A 287 3.87 -8.68 -13.79
N ASP A 288 5.20 -8.71 -13.75
CA ASP A 288 5.97 -9.80 -13.12
C ASP A 288 5.84 -9.81 -11.59
N ARG A 289 5.47 -8.67 -10.99
CA ARG A 289 5.22 -8.57 -9.55
C ARG A 289 3.74 -8.70 -9.20
N LYS A 290 2.85 -8.79 -10.19
CA LYS A 290 1.42 -8.92 -9.96
C LYS A 290 1.10 -10.31 -9.41
N ILE A 291 0.65 -10.35 -8.16
CA ILE A 291 0.28 -11.58 -7.45
C ILE A 291 -1.22 -11.81 -7.41
N GLY A 292 -2.03 -10.79 -7.72
CA GLY A 292 -3.48 -10.93 -7.71
C GLY A 292 -4.20 -9.87 -8.54
N LYS A 293 -5.38 -10.24 -9.03
CA LYS A 293 -6.35 -9.35 -9.67
C LYS A 293 -7.69 -9.52 -8.96
N GLY A 294 -8.07 -8.55 -8.12
CA GLY A 294 -9.35 -8.52 -7.44
C GLY A 294 -10.39 -7.66 -8.16
N SER A 295 -11.63 -7.67 -7.67
CA SER A 295 -12.67 -6.70 -8.05
C SER A 295 -12.29 -5.28 -7.65
N PHE A 296 -11.60 -5.14 -6.51
CA PHE A 296 -11.26 -3.85 -5.89
C PHE A 296 -9.92 -3.27 -6.31
N GLY A 297 -9.10 -4.02 -7.04
CA GLY A 297 -7.74 -3.58 -7.31
C GLY A 297 -6.82 -4.67 -7.83
N ASP A 298 -5.66 -4.25 -8.31
CA ASP A 298 -4.55 -5.14 -8.62
C ASP A 298 -3.60 -5.20 -7.41
N VAL A 299 -3.01 -6.37 -7.17
CA VAL A 299 -2.11 -6.59 -6.02
C VAL A 299 -0.73 -6.96 -6.52
N TYR A 300 0.28 -6.26 -6.01
CA TYR A 300 1.67 -6.39 -6.41
C TYR A 300 2.53 -6.78 -5.22
N ARG A 301 3.42 -7.74 -5.43
CA ARG A 301 4.46 -8.11 -4.47
C ARG A 301 5.55 -7.05 -4.46
N GLY A 302 6.02 -6.71 -3.26
CA GLY A 302 7.15 -5.85 -3.08
C GLY A 302 7.99 -6.22 -1.87
N ARG A 303 9.07 -5.47 -1.69
CA ARG A 303 9.91 -5.51 -0.48
C ARG A 303 10.28 -4.09 -0.12
N LEU A 304 9.89 -3.65 1.07
CA LEU A 304 10.25 -2.33 1.59
C LEU A 304 11.77 -2.19 1.65
N THR A 305 12.26 -0.97 1.46
CA THR A 305 13.70 -0.69 1.53
C THR A 305 14.16 -0.57 2.98
N MET A 306 15.46 -0.31 3.18
CA MET A 306 16.01 -0.11 4.53
C MET A 306 15.28 1.03 5.26
N PRO A 307 15.07 0.92 6.59
CA PRO A 307 15.56 -0.14 7.48
C PRO A 307 14.65 -1.38 7.59
N ASP A 308 13.48 -1.38 6.95
CA ASP A 308 12.40 -2.31 7.28
C ASP A 308 12.54 -3.68 6.58
N LEU A 309 13.02 -3.71 5.33
CA LEU A 309 13.27 -4.93 4.52
C LEU A 309 12.12 -5.95 4.41
N ARG A 310 10.93 -5.63 4.96
CA ARG A 310 9.75 -6.49 5.00
C ARG A 310 9.19 -6.75 3.61
N ALA A 311 8.78 -7.99 3.36
CA ALA A 311 8.01 -8.32 2.17
C ALA A 311 6.59 -7.79 2.32
N VAL A 312 6.08 -7.13 1.28
CA VAL A 312 4.78 -6.45 1.32
C VAL A 312 3.93 -6.79 0.11
N ALA A 313 2.62 -6.73 0.29
CA ALA A 313 1.62 -6.75 -0.77
C ALA A 313 1.05 -5.34 -0.92
N VAL A 314 1.27 -4.71 -2.07
CA VAL A 314 0.76 -3.39 -2.40
C VAL A 314 -0.48 -3.56 -3.26
N LYS A 315 -1.64 -3.20 -2.71
CA LYS A 315 -2.92 -3.24 -3.40
C LYS A 315 -3.24 -1.85 -3.95
N GLU A 316 -3.26 -1.75 -5.27
CA GLU A 316 -3.72 -0.55 -5.97
C GLU A 316 -5.24 -0.62 -6.14
N MET A 317 -5.94 0.30 -5.51
CA MET A 317 -7.39 0.31 -5.52
C MET A 317 -7.94 0.94 -6.80
N ARG A 318 -8.99 0.34 -7.38
CA ARG A 318 -9.68 0.93 -8.53
C ARG A 318 -10.46 2.17 -8.08
N GLN A 319 -10.24 3.29 -8.77
CA GLN A 319 -10.82 4.58 -8.39
C GLN A 319 -12.35 4.56 -8.37
N PRO A 320 -12.98 5.21 -7.37
CA PRO A 320 -14.41 5.46 -7.40
C PRO A 320 -14.73 6.53 -8.45
N THR A 321 -15.76 6.30 -9.27
CA THR A 321 -16.19 7.22 -10.33
C THR A 321 -16.91 8.49 -9.83
N SER A 322 -17.10 8.69 -8.51
CA SER A 322 -17.86 9.83 -7.97
C SER A 322 -17.33 10.40 -6.64
N LYS A 323 -17.49 11.72 -6.45
CA LYS A 323 -17.09 12.47 -5.24
C LYS A 323 -17.78 12.00 -3.94
N ARG A 324 -18.99 11.43 -4.02
CA ARG A 324 -19.72 10.86 -2.86
C ARG A 324 -19.04 9.59 -2.35
N ASN A 325 -18.51 8.77 -3.25
CA ASN A 325 -17.80 7.54 -2.89
C ASN A 325 -16.46 7.83 -2.21
N GLN A 326 -15.80 8.96 -2.55
CA GLN A 326 -14.53 9.37 -1.96
C GLN A 326 -14.62 9.68 -0.45
N LYS A 327 -15.74 10.24 0.05
CA LYS A 327 -15.94 10.49 1.49
C LYS A 327 -16.18 9.22 2.32
N ASN A 328 -16.91 8.25 1.77
CA ASN A 328 -17.10 6.95 2.45
C ASN A 328 -15.76 6.19 2.55
N TYR A 329 -14.89 6.39 1.55
CA TYR A 329 -13.61 5.71 1.42
C TYR A 329 -12.58 6.08 2.49
N VAL A 330 -12.49 7.37 2.87
CA VAL A 330 -11.58 7.82 3.94
C VAL A 330 -11.96 7.18 5.28
N HIS A 331 -13.26 7.11 5.59
CA HIS A 331 -13.74 6.50 6.83
C HIS A 331 -13.51 4.97 6.87
N GLU A 332 -13.59 4.32 5.71
CA GLU A 332 -13.25 2.90 5.57
C GLU A 332 -11.76 2.68 5.87
N ILE A 333 -10.84 3.49 5.32
CA ILE A 333 -9.39 3.41 5.63
C ILE A 333 -9.12 3.69 7.11
N GLU A 334 -9.75 4.71 7.69
CA GLU A 334 -9.65 5.00 9.13
C GLU A 334 -10.06 3.80 9.99
N THR A 335 -11.10 3.07 9.58
CA THR A 335 -11.53 1.83 10.24
C THR A 335 -10.45 0.76 10.10
N LEU A 336 -9.87 0.56 8.91
CA LEU A 336 -8.81 -0.43 8.68
C LEU A 336 -7.57 -0.18 9.53
N CYS A 337 -7.18 1.08 9.70
CA CYS A 337 -6.03 1.47 10.53
C CYS A 337 -6.21 1.11 12.02
N GLN A 338 -7.46 0.95 12.49
CA GLN A 338 -7.78 0.65 13.89
C GLN A 338 -7.89 -0.86 14.17
N LEU A 339 -8.07 -1.69 13.14
CA LEU A 339 -8.21 -3.13 13.29
C LEU A 339 -6.85 -3.78 13.51
N ARG A 340 -6.65 -4.42 14.67
CA ARG A 340 -5.43 -5.17 14.99
C ARG A 340 -5.77 -6.49 15.67
N HIS A 341 -5.52 -7.58 14.97
CA HIS A 341 -5.75 -8.92 15.48
C HIS A 341 -4.86 -9.95 14.76
N LYS A 342 -4.40 -10.98 15.47
CA LYS A 342 -3.48 -12.00 14.93
C LYS A 342 -4.02 -12.77 13.70
N ASN A 343 -5.34 -12.87 13.59
CA ASN A 343 -6.03 -13.53 12.47
C ASN A 343 -6.61 -12.53 11.45
N LEU A 344 -6.22 -11.25 11.51
CA LEU A 344 -6.51 -10.27 10.47
C LEU A 344 -5.22 -9.89 9.76
N LEU A 345 -5.29 -9.73 8.43
CA LEU A 345 -4.16 -9.25 7.65
C LEU A 345 -3.88 -7.78 8.02
N SER A 346 -2.71 -7.50 8.57
CA SER A 346 -2.41 -6.17 9.12
C SER A 346 -2.06 -5.17 8.01
N LEU A 347 -2.73 -4.02 8.01
CA LEU A 347 -2.36 -2.88 7.19
C LEU A 347 -1.09 -2.25 7.77
N ILE A 348 -0.01 -2.21 6.99
CA ILE A 348 1.25 -1.55 7.36
C ILE A 348 1.13 -0.04 7.13
N GLY A 349 0.51 0.35 6.02
CA GLY A 349 0.35 1.75 5.65
C GLY A 349 -0.51 1.91 4.39
N TRP A 350 -0.72 3.17 4.00
CA TRP A 350 -1.47 3.52 2.80
C TRP A 350 -0.87 4.78 2.18
N CYS A 351 -1.14 5.00 0.89
CA CYS A 351 -0.69 6.16 0.14
C CYS A 351 -1.81 6.58 -0.81
N ASP A 352 -2.17 7.87 -0.79
CA ASP A 352 -3.05 8.48 -1.80
C ASP A 352 -2.21 9.46 -2.62
N ASP A 353 -1.88 9.07 -3.85
CA ASP A 353 -1.13 9.89 -4.81
C ASP A 353 -2.02 10.24 -6.00
N ASN A 354 -2.45 11.50 -6.07
CA ASN A 354 -3.29 12.03 -7.16
C ASN A 354 -4.54 11.17 -7.47
N GLY A 355 -5.17 10.62 -6.44
CA GLY A 355 -6.37 9.77 -6.55
C GLY A 355 -6.06 8.30 -6.78
N ARG A 356 -4.79 7.88 -6.84
CA ARG A 356 -4.38 6.47 -6.79
C ARG A 356 -4.19 6.07 -5.33
N LEU A 357 -5.20 5.39 -4.77
CA LEU A 357 -5.06 4.82 -3.43
C LEU A 357 -4.32 3.49 -3.49
N LEU A 358 -3.22 3.42 -2.75
CA LEU A 358 -2.42 2.23 -2.54
C LEU A 358 -2.52 1.81 -1.07
N LEU A 359 -2.81 0.54 -0.83
CA LEU A 359 -2.82 -0.06 0.50
C LEU A 359 -1.65 -1.03 0.62
N VAL A 360 -0.89 -0.96 1.71
CA VAL A 360 0.31 -1.76 1.93
C VAL A 360 0.05 -2.75 3.05
N TYR A 361 0.09 -4.04 2.74
CA TYR A 361 -0.08 -5.13 3.69
C TYR A 361 1.21 -5.92 3.85
N GLU A 362 1.33 -6.64 4.95
CA GLU A 362 2.32 -7.69 5.09
C GLU A 362 2.07 -8.78 4.04
N LEU A 363 3.15 -9.27 3.39
CA LEU A 363 3.04 -10.36 2.43
C LEU A 363 3.17 -11.70 3.14
N GLU A 364 2.09 -12.48 3.14
CA GLU A 364 2.10 -13.83 3.69
C GLU A 364 2.78 -14.83 2.72
N PRO A 365 3.70 -15.69 3.22
CA PRO A 365 4.55 -16.53 2.38
C PRO A 365 3.81 -17.69 1.71
N ASN A 366 2.71 -18.20 2.30
CA ASN A 366 2.00 -19.37 1.79
C ASN A 366 0.79 -19.00 0.91
N GLY A 367 0.63 -17.74 0.50
CA GLY A 367 -0.45 -17.33 -0.41
C GLY A 367 -1.84 -17.44 0.22
N SER A 368 -2.87 -17.67 -0.61
CA SER A 368 -4.26 -17.73 -0.17
C SER A 368 -4.74 -19.16 0.07
N LEU A 369 -5.74 -19.34 0.94
CA LEU A 369 -6.39 -20.63 1.16
C LEU A 369 -6.97 -21.22 -0.12
N SER A 370 -7.47 -20.38 -1.04
CA SER A 370 -7.94 -20.84 -2.35
C SER A 370 -6.85 -21.54 -3.18
N ASP A 371 -5.60 -21.11 -3.05
CA ASP A 371 -4.49 -21.69 -3.82
C ASP A 371 -4.22 -23.14 -3.38
N HIS A 372 -4.32 -23.40 -2.08
CA HIS A 372 -4.15 -24.75 -1.50
C HIS A 372 -5.34 -25.67 -1.70
N LEU A 373 -6.55 -25.11 -1.81
CA LEU A 373 -7.75 -25.91 -2.04
C LEU A 373 -7.87 -26.35 -3.50
N HIS A 374 -7.49 -25.50 -4.47
CA HIS A 374 -7.93 -25.64 -5.87
C HIS A 374 -6.83 -25.65 -6.94
N VAL A 375 -5.57 -25.33 -6.63
CA VAL A 375 -4.50 -25.34 -7.65
C VAL A 375 -3.88 -26.74 -7.74
N SER A 376 -3.86 -27.28 -8.96
CA SER A 376 -3.32 -28.62 -9.29
C SER A 376 -1.88 -28.50 -9.78
N GLY A 377 -0.91 -29.03 -9.03
CA GLY A 377 0.48 -29.18 -9.46
C GLY A 377 1.38 -29.71 -8.34
N ASP A 378 2.39 -30.49 -8.70
CA ASP A 378 3.29 -31.28 -7.82
C ASP A 378 4.11 -30.48 -6.78
N GLY A 379 3.85 -29.18 -6.61
CA GLY A 379 4.49 -28.30 -5.62
C GLY A 379 3.52 -27.62 -4.63
N GLY A 380 2.20 -27.76 -4.80
CA GLY A 380 1.20 -27.26 -3.85
C GLY A 380 0.96 -28.28 -2.75
N GLY A 381 1.59 -28.11 -1.59
CA GLY A 381 1.37 -28.99 -0.44
C GLY A 381 -0.12 -29.09 -0.12
N THR A 382 -0.67 -30.30 -0.07
CA THR A 382 -2.07 -30.51 0.28
C THR A 382 -2.24 -30.27 1.79
N LEU A 383 -3.15 -29.38 2.18
CA LEU A 383 -3.42 -29.11 3.60
C LEU A 383 -4.02 -30.35 4.27
N THR A 384 -3.39 -30.80 5.35
CA THR A 384 -3.89 -31.85 6.26
C THR A 384 -5.13 -31.38 7.01
N TRP A 385 -5.89 -32.31 7.59
CA TRP A 385 -7.13 -31.94 8.29
C TRP A 385 -6.87 -31.00 9.48
N PRO A 386 -5.87 -31.25 10.34
CA PRO A 386 -5.53 -30.32 11.42
C PRO A 386 -5.23 -28.91 10.92
N GLN A 387 -4.53 -28.75 9.80
CA GLN A 387 -4.26 -27.43 9.21
C GLN A 387 -5.55 -26.75 8.74
N ARG A 388 -6.40 -27.45 7.99
CA ARG A 388 -7.70 -26.93 7.54
C ARG A 388 -8.56 -26.50 8.73
N TYR A 389 -8.60 -27.32 9.78
CA TYR A 389 -9.37 -27.05 10.98
C TYR A 389 -8.87 -25.81 11.74
N ASN A 390 -7.56 -25.68 11.93
CA ASN A 390 -6.94 -24.50 12.55
C ASN A 390 -7.18 -23.23 11.74
N ILE A 391 -7.14 -23.32 10.41
CA ILE A 391 -7.46 -22.21 9.51
C ILE A 391 -8.91 -21.75 9.73
N LEU A 392 -9.86 -22.68 9.76
CA LEU A 392 -11.28 -22.36 10.01
C LEU A 392 -11.49 -21.69 11.37
N LEU A 393 -10.83 -22.18 12.42
CA LEU A 393 -10.87 -21.53 13.74
C LEU A 393 -10.25 -20.12 13.72
N GLY A 394 -9.14 -19.93 13.00
CA GLY A 394 -8.51 -18.63 12.82
C GLY A 394 -9.44 -17.62 12.14
N VAL A 395 -10.12 -18.04 11.06
CA VAL A 395 -11.13 -17.20 10.38
C VAL A 395 -12.31 -16.91 11.30
N ALA A 396 -12.80 -17.89 12.06
CA ALA A 396 -13.89 -17.67 13.01
C ALA A 396 -13.51 -16.65 14.09
N THR A 397 -12.28 -16.74 14.62
CA THR A 397 -11.74 -15.80 15.62
C THR A 397 -11.60 -14.38 15.04
N ALA A 398 -11.19 -14.27 13.77
CA ALA A 398 -11.15 -12.99 13.06
C ALA A 398 -12.53 -12.34 12.95
N ILE A 399 -13.56 -13.12 12.59
CA ILE A 399 -14.95 -12.63 12.49
C ILE A 399 -15.47 -12.22 13.87
N ASP A 400 -15.18 -12.98 14.93
CA ASP A 400 -15.58 -12.62 16.30
C ASP A 400 -14.97 -11.30 16.75
N TYR A 401 -13.68 -11.06 16.45
CA TYR A 401 -13.06 -9.76 16.69
C TYR A 401 -13.76 -8.62 15.96
N LEU A 402 -14.11 -8.80 14.68
CA LEU A 402 -14.80 -7.78 13.89
C LEU A 402 -16.23 -7.50 14.39
N HIS A 403 -16.96 -8.53 14.82
CA HIS A 403 -18.36 -8.41 15.24
C HIS A 403 -18.49 -7.97 16.70
N ASN A 404 -17.61 -8.43 17.58
CA ASN A 404 -17.77 -8.29 19.03
C ASN A 404 -16.59 -7.59 19.73
N GLY A 405 -15.39 -7.59 19.14
CA GLY A 405 -14.17 -7.11 19.82
C GLY A 405 -13.74 -5.68 19.45
N ALA A 406 -13.99 -5.25 18.21
CA ALA A 406 -13.39 -4.01 17.68
C ALA A 406 -13.94 -2.71 18.31
N TYR A 407 -15.21 -2.68 18.75
CA TYR A 407 -15.88 -1.50 19.32
C TYR A 407 -16.88 -1.87 20.42
N ASP A 408 -16.40 -2.56 21.46
CA ASP A 408 -17.18 -3.11 22.57
C ASP A 408 -18.10 -2.07 23.27
N SER A 409 -17.71 -0.79 23.30
CA SER A 409 -18.42 0.28 23.99
C SER A 409 -19.61 0.90 23.24
N ALA A 410 -19.88 0.55 21.98
CA ALA A 410 -20.89 1.25 21.16
C ALA A 410 -21.89 0.36 20.37
N ARG A 411 -21.88 -0.98 20.53
CA ARG A 411 -22.70 -1.92 19.72
C ARG A 411 -22.57 -1.70 18.20
N ARG A 412 -21.36 -1.37 17.74
CA ARG A 412 -21.04 -1.18 16.32
C ARG A 412 -20.34 -2.43 15.80
N TYR A 413 -20.93 -3.07 14.80
CA TYR A 413 -20.35 -4.23 14.14
C TYR A 413 -19.46 -3.74 12.99
N VAL A 414 -18.29 -4.35 12.82
CA VAL A 414 -17.49 -4.21 11.61
C VAL A 414 -17.79 -5.42 10.73
N LEU A 415 -18.48 -5.22 9.61
CA LEU A 415 -18.88 -6.31 8.72
C LEU A 415 -17.91 -6.41 7.54
N HIS A 416 -17.41 -7.63 7.27
CA HIS A 416 -16.37 -7.85 6.26
C HIS A 416 -16.92 -7.90 4.83
N ARG A 417 -18.07 -8.58 4.62
CA ARG A 417 -18.84 -8.63 3.36
C ARG A 417 -18.21 -9.36 2.16
N ASP A 418 -16.99 -9.86 2.28
CA ASP A 418 -16.31 -10.63 1.22
C ASP A 418 -15.49 -11.78 1.79
N ILE A 419 -16.08 -12.54 2.73
CA ILE A 419 -15.42 -13.70 3.33
C ILE A 419 -15.45 -14.85 2.33
N LYS A 420 -14.27 -15.28 1.87
CA LYS A 420 -14.05 -16.39 0.93
C LYS A 420 -12.60 -16.88 1.01
N PRO A 421 -12.26 -18.09 0.51
CA PRO A 421 -10.90 -18.63 0.64
C PRO A 421 -9.82 -17.79 -0.04
N SER A 422 -10.12 -17.06 -1.12
CA SER A 422 -9.12 -16.20 -1.78
C SER A 422 -8.73 -14.97 -0.96
N ASN A 423 -9.50 -14.66 0.09
CA ASN A 423 -9.24 -13.52 0.99
C ASN A 423 -8.66 -14.00 2.34
N VAL A 424 -8.41 -15.30 2.51
CA VAL A 424 -7.74 -15.85 3.69
C VAL A 424 -6.29 -16.13 3.33
N MET A 425 -5.37 -15.31 3.83
CA MET A 425 -3.93 -15.49 3.62
C MET A 425 -3.35 -16.43 4.67
N LEU A 426 -2.30 -17.17 4.30
CA LEU A 426 -1.67 -18.16 5.16
C LEU A 426 -0.23 -17.77 5.48
N GLY A 427 0.05 -17.59 6.78
CA GLY A 427 1.40 -17.29 7.27
C GLY A 427 2.32 -18.51 7.27
N GLU A 428 3.55 -18.36 7.77
CA GLU A 428 4.61 -19.38 7.67
C GLU A 428 4.19 -20.73 8.30
N GLY A 429 3.45 -20.68 9.42
CA GLY A 429 2.90 -21.85 10.11
C GLY A 429 1.51 -22.27 9.62
N PHE A 430 1.05 -21.76 8.48
CA PHE A 430 -0.33 -21.90 7.97
C PHE A 430 -1.41 -21.30 8.89
N GLU A 431 -1.04 -20.34 9.72
CA GLU A 431 -2.01 -19.54 10.47
C GLU A 431 -2.85 -18.67 9.52
N ALA A 432 -4.16 -18.65 9.74
CA ALA A 432 -5.08 -17.88 8.91
C ALA A 432 -5.08 -16.40 9.28
N LYS A 433 -4.90 -15.55 8.27
CA LYS A 433 -5.12 -14.10 8.33
C LYS A 433 -6.18 -13.68 7.32
N LEU A 434 -7.35 -13.29 7.80
CA LEU A 434 -8.44 -12.78 6.96
C LEU A 434 -8.09 -11.37 6.48
N GLY A 435 -8.10 -11.17 5.17
CA GLY A 435 -7.75 -9.91 4.51
C GLY A 435 -8.76 -9.50 3.44
N ASP A 436 -8.37 -8.53 2.62
CA ASP A 436 -9.25 -7.83 1.66
C ASP A 436 -10.48 -7.18 2.31
N PHE A 437 -10.20 -6.17 3.11
CA PHE A 437 -11.20 -5.34 3.73
C PHE A 437 -11.74 -4.22 2.82
N GLY A 438 -11.56 -4.32 1.50
CA GLY A 438 -12.00 -3.30 0.53
C GLY A 438 -13.52 -3.10 0.47
N LEU A 439 -14.28 -3.88 1.25
CA LEU A 439 -15.73 -3.75 1.42
C LEU A 439 -16.16 -3.47 2.87
N VAL A 440 -15.23 -3.41 3.82
CA VAL A 440 -15.56 -3.32 5.24
C VAL A 440 -16.51 -2.17 5.52
N ARG A 441 -17.51 -2.43 6.36
CA ARG A 441 -18.47 -1.41 6.75
C ARG A 441 -18.74 -1.48 8.25
N GLN A 442 -18.58 -0.35 8.92
CA GLN A 442 -19.09 -0.19 10.27
C GLN A 442 -20.61 0.02 10.20
N VAL A 443 -21.36 -0.80 10.95
CA VAL A 443 -22.81 -0.73 10.99
C VAL A 443 -23.26 -0.68 12.45
N SER A 444 -24.08 0.32 12.76
CA SER A 444 -24.82 0.37 14.01
C SER A 444 -26.11 -0.42 13.80
N CYS A 445 -26.35 -1.44 14.62
CA CYS A 445 -27.60 -2.18 14.59
C CYS A 445 -28.35 -1.94 15.90
N HIS A 446 -29.57 -1.41 15.80
CA HIS A 446 -30.52 -1.33 16.90
C HIS A 446 -31.58 -2.42 16.71
N ASP A 447 -31.84 -3.21 17.75
CA ASP A 447 -32.87 -4.26 17.77
C ASP A 447 -32.83 -5.26 16.59
N GLY A 448 -31.61 -5.65 16.18
CA GLY A 448 -31.40 -6.64 15.11
C GLY A 448 -31.58 -6.09 13.68
N VAL A 449 -32.00 -4.82 13.53
CA VAL A 449 -32.10 -4.14 12.24
C VAL A 449 -30.87 -3.27 12.03
N CYS A 450 -30.13 -3.60 10.98
CA CYS A 450 -28.93 -2.90 10.58
C CYS A 450 -29.25 -1.90 9.45
N THR A 451 -28.45 -0.84 9.32
CA THR A 451 -28.70 0.23 8.34
C THR A 451 -28.73 -0.34 6.90
N PRO A 452 -29.77 -0.03 6.09
CA PRO A 452 -29.82 -0.45 4.69
C PRO A 452 -28.57 0.03 3.93
N CYS A 453 -27.95 -0.86 3.16
CA CYS A 453 -26.82 -0.49 2.34
C CYS A 453 -27.31 0.23 1.08
N THR A 454 -26.57 1.26 0.66
CA THR A 454 -26.86 2.00 -0.59
C THR A 454 -26.57 1.18 -1.85
N THR A 455 -25.84 0.07 -1.75
CA THR A 455 -25.45 -0.79 -2.88
C THR A 455 -25.13 -2.22 -2.40
N VAL A 456 -25.59 -3.23 -3.14
CA VAL A 456 -25.21 -4.64 -2.96
C VAL A 456 -23.87 -4.89 -3.64
N ILE A 457 -22.85 -5.25 -2.86
CA ILE A 457 -21.48 -5.51 -3.32
C ILE A 457 -20.86 -6.67 -2.52
N GLY A 458 -20.09 -7.52 -3.19
CA GLY A 458 -19.49 -8.74 -2.64
C GLY A 458 -19.29 -9.79 -3.72
N SER A 459 -18.67 -10.92 -3.38
CA SER A 459 -18.52 -12.06 -4.29
C SER A 459 -19.83 -12.85 -4.39
N MET A 460 -20.47 -12.83 -5.57
CA MET A 460 -21.80 -13.44 -5.79
C MET A 460 -21.94 -14.87 -5.28
N ASP A 461 -20.90 -15.70 -5.42
CA ASP A 461 -20.93 -17.11 -4.99
C ASP A 461 -20.93 -17.32 -3.48
N TYR A 462 -20.60 -16.28 -2.69
CA TYR A 462 -20.53 -16.33 -1.22
C TYR A 462 -21.57 -15.44 -0.54
N MET A 463 -22.29 -14.60 -1.30
CA MET A 463 -23.19 -13.61 -0.75
C MET A 463 -24.48 -14.23 -0.18
N ASP A 464 -24.88 -13.73 0.99
CA ASP A 464 -26.16 -14.03 1.62
C ASP A 464 -27.34 -13.73 0.68
N PRO A 465 -28.19 -14.73 0.34
CA PRO A 465 -29.35 -14.53 -0.54
C PRO A 465 -30.28 -13.41 -0.09
N ARG A 466 -30.48 -13.28 1.23
CA ARG A 466 -31.31 -12.20 1.80
C ARG A 466 -30.66 -10.83 1.65
N TYR A 467 -29.33 -10.76 1.61
CA TYR A 467 -28.62 -9.49 1.36
C TYR A 467 -28.77 -9.09 -0.10
N ILE A 468 -28.66 -10.05 -1.02
CA ILE A 468 -28.90 -9.84 -2.45
C ILE A 468 -30.32 -9.33 -2.70
N GLU A 469 -31.31 -9.95 -2.04
CA GLU A 469 -32.73 -9.61 -2.21
C GLU A 469 -33.10 -8.27 -1.58
N THR A 470 -32.69 -8.03 -0.33
CA THR A 470 -33.20 -6.90 0.47
C THR A 470 -32.26 -5.69 0.52
N GLY A 471 -31.00 -5.83 0.08
CA GLY A 471 -29.96 -4.81 0.27
C GLY A 471 -29.58 -4.56 1.74
N THR A 472 -30.16 -5.30 2.69
CA THR A 472 -29.91 -5.12 4.13
C THR A 472 -28.79 -6.03 4.56
N LEU A 473 -27.72 -5.47 5.11
CA LEU A 473 -26.56 -6.20 5.59
C LEU A 473 -26.66 -6.43 7.10
N SER A 474 -26.25 -7.60 7.60
CA SER A 474 -26.18 -7.86 9.05
C SER A 474 -25.00 -8.79 9.39
N PRO A 475 -24.65 -8.97 10.68
CA PRO A 475 -23.66 -9.98 11.08
C PRO A 475 -23.95 -11.37 10.51
N ALA A 476 -25.24 -11.74 10.39
CA ALA A 476 -25.68 -13.01 9.81
C ALA A 476 -25.31 -13.18 8.33
N SER A 477 -25.01 -12.10 7.59
CA SER A 477 -24.52 -12.16 6.22
C SER A 477 -23.05 -12.62 6.13
N ASP A 478 -22.21 -12.19 7.08
CA ASP A 478 -20.84 -12.71 7.20
C ASP A 478 -20.85 -14.18 7.66
N ILE A 479 -21.78 -14.56 8.56
CA ILE A 479 -21.96 -15.97 8.98
C ILE A 479 -22.30 -16.87 7.80
N TYR A 480 -23.20 -16.44 6.91
CA TYR A 480 -23.54 -17.19 5.70
C TYR A 480 -22.30 -17.44 4.82
N SER A 481 -21.53 -16.38 4.57
CA SER A 481 -20.30 -16.43 3.77
C SER A 481 -19.28 -17.39 4.41
N PHE A 482 -19.10 -17.33 5.74
CA PHE A 482 -18.24 -18.25 6.48
C PHE A 482 -18.75 -19.70 6.46
N GLY A 483 -20.07 -19.90 6.48
CA GLY A 483 -20.69 -21.22 6.32
C GLY A 483 -20.30 -21.89 5.01
N LEU A 484 -20.27 -21.13 3.92
CA LEU A 484 -19.77 -21.63 2.63
C LEU A 484 -18.28 -21.95 2.67
N VAL A 485 -17.46 -21.15 3.36
CA VAL A 485 -16.03 -21.45 3.56
C VAL A 485 -15.84 -22.75 4.35
N LEU A 486 -16.63 -23.00 5.40
CA LEU A 486 -16.59 -24.26 6.15
C LEU A 486 -16.84 -25.47 5.23
N LEU A 487 -17.87 -25.38 4.39
CA LEU A 487 -18.23 -26.46 3.46
C LEU A 487 -17.19 -26.63 2.35
N GLU A 488 -16.70 -25.54 1.75
CA GLU A 488 -15.69 -25.60 0.70
C GLU A 488 -14.36 -26.16 1.21
N VAL A 489 -13.91 -25.79 2.41
CA VAL A 489 -12.69 -26.31 3.02
C VAL A 489 -12.80 -27.81 3.31
N ALA A 490 -13.96 -28.28 3.75
CA ALA A 490 -14.17 -29.69 4.06
C ALA A 490 -14.35 -30.57 2.81
N THR A 491 -15.01 -30.05 1.78
CA THR A 491 -15.32 -30.80 0.54
C THR A 491 -14.28 -30.62 -0.56
N GLY A 492 -13.51 -29.55 -0.54
CA GLY A 492 -12.65 -29.14 -1.65
C GLY A 492 -13.42 -28.63 -2.88
N VAL A 493 -14.75 -28.44 -2.77
CA VAL A 493 -15.63 -28.06 -3.89
C VAL A 493 -16.03 -26.60 -3.77
N ARG A 494 -15.83 -25.83 -4.85
CA ARG A 494 -16.24 -24.41 -4.90
C ARG A 494 -17.77 -24.26 -4.89
N PRO A 495 -18.34 -23.27 -4.17
CA PRO A 495 -19.74 -22.90 -4.34
C PRO A 495 -19.96 -22.28 -5.72
N VAL A 496 -21.10 -22.59 -6.37
CA VAL A 496 -21.48 -22.04 -7.68
C VAL A 496 -22.92 -21.51 -7.61
N VAL A 497 -23.13 -20.27 -8.04
CA VAL A 497 -24.50 -19.70 -8.15
C VAL A 497 -25.29 -20.40 -9.26
N PRO A 498 -26.54 -20.84 -9.00
CA PRO A 498 -27.43 -21.39 -10.03
C PRO A 498 -27.67 -20.39 -11.16
N GLY A 499 -27.50 -20.82 -12.42
CA GLY A 499 -27.83 -20.02 -13.62
C GLY A 499 -26.67 -19.68 -14.57
N ARG A 500 -25.42 -20.03 -14.24
CA ARG A 500 -24.25 -19.84 -15.14
C ARG A 500 -23.70 -21.12 -15.78
N ALA A 501 -24.11 -22.29 -15.31
CA ALA A 501 -23.76 -23.58 -15.92
C ALA A 501 -24.94 -24.53 -15.80
N SER A 502 -25.23 -25.28 -16.87
CA SER A 502 -26.28 -26.29 -16.87
C SER A 502 -25.99 -27.36 -15.80
N ASN A 503 -26.85 -27.42 -14.80
CA ASN A 503 -27.22 -28.67 -14.13
C ASN A 503 -26.12 -29.52 -13.46
N ARG A 504 -25.10 -28.93 -12.81
CA ARG A 504 -24.26 -29.65 -11.84
C ARG A 504 -23.92 -28.80 -10.60
N ASN A 505 -24.43 -29.29 -9.45
CA ASN A 505 -23.92 -29.15 -8.09
C ASN A 505 -23.99 -27.76 -7.41
N ASN A 506 -25.18 -27.39 -6.94
CA ASN A 506 -25.31 -26.48 -5.80
C ASN A 506 -24.72 -27.17 -4.56
N LEU A 507 -23.56 -26.72 -4.08
CA LEU A 507 -22.84 -27.29 -2.92
C LEU A 507 -23.77 -27.43 -1.70
N ILE A 508 -24.56 -26.40 -1.39
CA ILE A 508 -25.47 -26.42 -0.25
C ILE A 508 -26.52 -27.53 -0.42
N ALA A 509 -27.10 -27.66 -1.62
CA ALA A 509 -28.10 -28.69 -1.89
C ALA A 509 -27.50 -30.11 -1.77
N ALA A 510 -26.32 -30.33 -2.34
CA ALA A 510 -25.63 -31.62 -2.30
C ALA A 510 -25.25 -32.03 -0.86
N VAL A 511 -24.76 -31.08 -0.05
CA VAL A 511 -24.44 -31.33 1.36
C VAL A 511 -25.72 -31.57 2.19
N ARG A 512 -26.81 -30.81 1.95
CA ARG A 512 -28.11 -31.04 2.61
C ARG A 512 -28.69 -32.41 2.28
N GLU A 513 -28.63 -32.83 1.02
CA GLU A 513 -29.07 -34.16 0.60
C GLU A 513 -28.25 -35.26 1.28
N SER A 514 -26.92 -35.14 1.27
CA SER A 514 -26.02 -36.11 1.92
C SER A 514 -26.24 -36.16 3.43
N TYR A 515 -26.50 -35.01 4.08
CA TYR A 515 -26.89 -34.96 5.49
C TYR A 515 -28.21 -35.70 5.75
N SER A 516 -29.23 -35.51 4.91
CA SER A 516 -30.52 -36.20 5.07
C SER A 516 -30.40 -37.74 4.96
N ARG A 517 -29.41 -38.22 4.21
CA ARG A 517 -29.07 -39.64 4.05
C ARG A 517 -28.11 -40.18 5.12
N ASP A 518 -27.69 -39.36 6.09
CA ASP A 518 -26.67 -39.70 7.11
C ASP A 518 -25.31 -40.05 6.49
N ALA A 519 -25.00 -39.39 5.38
CA ALA A 519 -23.85 -39.67 4.51
C ALA A 519 -23.01 -38.39 4.28
N ILE A 520 -23.09 -37.40 5.18
CA ILE A 520 -22.43 -36.09 4.99
C ILE A 520 -20.91 -36.19 4.84
N LEU A 521 -20.29 -37.24 5.41
CA LEU A 521 -18.85 -37.50 5.32
C LEU A 521 -18.43 -38.06 3.95
N GLU A 522 -19.36 -38.57 3.13
CA GLU A 522 -19.06 -38.99 1.76
C GLU A 522 -18.67 -37.80 0.86
N MET A 523 -19.08 -36.59 1.25
CA MET A 523 -18.79 -35.35 0.52
C MET A 523 -17.41 -34.77 0.83
N LEU A 524 -16.66 -35.35 1.76
CA LEU A 524 -15.35 -34.83 2.12
C LEU A 524 -14.38 -34.91 0.95
N ASP A 525 -13.46 -33.94 0.92
CA ASP A 525 -12.35 -33.91 -0.02
C ASP A 525 -11.60 -35.25 0.03
N GLU A 526 -11.47 -35.91 -1.13
CA GLU A 526 -10.89 -37.25 -1.23
C GLU A 526 -9.46 -37.30 -0.66
N ARG A 527 -8.73 -36.18 -0.74
CA ARG A 527 -7.38 -36.01 -0.20
C ARG A 527 -7.32 -36.17 1.32
N MET A 528 -8.46 -36.07 2.01
CA MET A 528 -8.59 -36.11 3.47
C MET A 528 -9.05 -37.46 3.99
N ARG A 529 -9.26 -38.46 3.12
CA ARG A 529 -9.76 -39.79 3.53
C ARG A 529 -8.82 -40.50 4.50
N GLY A 530 -7.50 -40.28 4.39
CA GLY A 530 -6.52 -40.83 5.33
C GLY A 530 -6.66 -40.30 6.77
N ASP A 531 -7.22 -39.10 6.93
CA ASP A 531 -7.44 -38.42 8.20
C ASP A 531 -8.82 -38.77 8.83
N LEU A 532 -9.70 -39.45 8.09
CA LEU A 532 -11.10 -39.63 8.46
C LEU A 532 -11.29 -40.37 9.77
N GLU A 533 -10.55 -41.45 10.03
CA GLU A 533 -10.74 -42.26 11.24
C GLU A 533 -10.41 -41.46 12.51
N GLN A 534 -9.32 -40.69 12.46
CA GLN A 534 -8.85 -39.89 13.59
C GLN A 534 -9.73 -38.66 13.85
N TRP A 535 -10.22 -38.02 12.78
CA TRP A 535 -10.86 -36.71 12.85
C TRP A 535 -12.34 -36.70 12.44
N ARG A 536 -12.96 -37.88 12.33
CA ARG A 536 -14.35 -38.06 11.87
C ARG A 536 -15.32 -37.06 12.47
N TRP A 537 -15.27 -36.90 13.80
CA TRP A 537 -16.19 -36.06 14.54
C TRP A 537 -15.97 -34.56 14.27
N GLN A 538 -14.73 -34.13 14.07
CA GLN A 538 -14.43 -32.74 13.69
C GLN A 538 -14.94 -32.46 12.30
N MET A 539 -14.71 -33.38 11.36
CA MET A 539 -15.16 -33.25 9.97
C MET A 539 -16.68 -33.19 9.88
N GLU A 540 -17.38 -34.09 10.57
CA GLU A 540 -18.85 -34.11 10.63
C GLU A 540 -19.39 -32.81 11.23
N ARG A 541 -18.71 -32.30 12.25
CA ARG A 541 -19.11 -31.06 12.90
C ARG A 541 -18.90 -29.83 12.04
N VAL A 542 -17.74 -29.68 11.39
CA VAL A 542 -17.47 -28.58 10.46
C VAL A 542 -18.55 -28.54 9.39
N MET A 543 -18.89 -29.70 8.80
CA MET A 543 -19.92 -29.81 7.78
C MET A 543 -21.31 -29.45 8.30
N SER A 544 -21.68 -29.95 9.49
CA SER A 544 -22.97 -29.67 10.12
C SER A 544 -23.11 -28.20 10.52
N THR A 545 -22.05 -27.60 11.10
CA THR A 545 -22.01 -26.18 11.43
C THR A 545 -22.05 -25.30 10.17
N GLY A 546 -21.38 -25.72 9.10
CA GLY A 546 -21.48 -25.08 7.79
C GLY A 546 -22.94 -25.02 7.28
N LEU A 547 -23.67 -26.14 7.36
CA LEU A 547 -25.10 -26.18 7.03
C LEU A 547 -25.96 -25.23 7.86
N MET A 548 -25.71 -25.13 9.17
CA MET A 548 -26.42 -24.20 10.05
C MET A 548 -26.16 -22.73 9.68
N CYS A 549 -24.92 -22.41 9.29
CA CYS A 549 -24.54 -21.05 8.91
C CYS A 549 -25.19 -20.60 7.60
N VAL A 550 -25.47 -21.53 6.68
CA VAL A 550 -26.06 -21.24 5.36
C VAL A 550 -27.59 -21.35 5.33
N GLU A 551 -28.26 -21.33 6.49
CA GLU A 551 -29.72 -21.30 6.54
C GLU A 551 -30.31 -20.07 5.85
N GLN A 552 -31.49 -20.24 5.22
CA GLN A 552 -32.15 -19.17 4.46
C GLN A 552 -32.65 -18.06 5.38
N GLU A 553 -33.23 -18.43 6.51
CA GLU A 553 -33.68 -17.50 7.56
C GLU A 553 -32.49 -17.04 8.39
N ARG A 554 -32.26 -15.72 8.46
CA ARG A 554 -31.09 -15.13 9.13
C ARG A 554 -31.09 -15.40 10.63
N GLU A 555 -32.27 -15.45 11.22
CA GLU A 555 -32.55 -15.63 12.64
C GLU A 555 -32.25 -17.06 13.12
N LYS A 556 -32.19 -18.02 12.18
CA LYS A 556 -31.82 -19.41 12.44
C LYS A 556 -30.31 -19.65 12.37
N ARG A 557 -29.54 -18.69 11.83
CA ARG A 557 -28.08 -18.80 11.77
C ARG A 557 -27.48 -18.58 13.17
N PRO A 558 -26.49 -19.39 13.58
CA PRO A 558 -25.79 -19.19 14.84
C PRO A 558 -25.01 -17.86 14.85
N SER A 559 -24.78 -17.29 16.03
CA SER A 559 -23.80 -16.19 16.16
C SER A 559 -22.39 -16.71 15.96
N ILE A 560 -21.42 -15.84 15.65
CA ILE A 560 -20.02 -16.28 15.51
C ILE A 560 -19.47 -16.93 16.78
N LYS A 561 -19.89 -16.47 17.97
CA LYS A 561 -19.55 -17.10 19.25
C LYS A 561 -20.12 -18.51 19.36
N ASP A 562 -21.35 -18.72 18.91
CA ASP A 562 -21.96 -20.06 18.87
C ASP A 562 -21.22 -20.97 17.89
N VAL A 563 -20.80 -20.45 16.72
CA VAL A 563 -20.01 -21.20 15.74
C VAL A 563 -18.65 -21.62 16.34
N ILE A 564 -17.92 -20.69 16.98
CA ILE A 564 -16.66 -21.01 17.66
C ILE A 564 -16.88 -22.06 18.75
N ASN A 565 -17.95 -21.93 19.55
CA ASN A 565 -18.30 -22.89 20.59
C ASN A 565 -18.62 -24.27 20.03
N LEU A 566 -19.37 -24.34 18.92
CA LEU A 566 -19.66 -25.60 18.24
C LEU A 566 -18.38 -26.26 17.78
N LEU A 567 -17.51 -25.54 17.07
CA LEU A 567 -16.24 -26.09 16.60
C LEU A 567 -15.37 -26.54 17.79
N SER A 568 -15.18 -25.69 18.81
CA SER A 568 -14.18 -25.90 19.87
C SER A 568 -14.54 -26.93 20.96
N LYS A 569 -15.80 -27.37 21.07
CA LYS A 569 -16.22 -28.29 22.15
C LYS A 569 -15.66 -29.72 21.98
N HIS A 570 -14.97 -30.28 22.96
CA HIS A 570 -14.53 -31.68 22.86
C HIS A 570 -15.69 -32.70 22.98
N GLU A 571 -15.58 -33.74 22.13
CA GLU A 571 -16.22 -35.06 22.02
C GLU A 571 -17.64 -35.43 22.56
N GLN A 572 -18.37 -34.68 23.40
CA GLN A 572 -19.61 -35.24 24.00
C GLN A 572 -20.88 -34.37 24.07
N SER A 573 -20.88 -33.08 23.71
CA SER A 573 -22.04 -32.21 24.01
C SER A 573 -22.79 -31.64 22.80
N LEU A 574 -23.02 -32.40 21.73
CA LEU A 574 -23.92 -31.95 20.65
C LEU A 574 -25.41 -32.05 21.03
N ILE A 575 -25.74 -32.81 22.08
CA ILE A 575 -27.12 -33.08 22.52
C ILE A 575 -27.84 -31.82 23.02
N SER A 576 -27.14 -30.80 23.53
CA SER A 576 -27.79 -29.66 24.19
C SER A 576 -27.90 -28.37 23.37
N VAL A 577 -27.24 -28.26 22.20
CA VAL A 577 -27.18 -26.98 21.46
C VAL A 577 -28.30 -26.85 20.42
N TRP A 578 -28.77 -27.97 19.86
CA TRP A 578 -29.86 -27.97 18.87
C TRP A 578 -31.27 -27.96 19.46
N ASP A 579 -31.41 -28.10 20.78
CA ASP A 579 -32.73 -28.26 21.42
C ASP A 579 -33.48 -26.94 21.69
N MET A 580 -32.90 -25.76 21.41
CA MET A 580 -33.52 -24.49 21.80
C MET A 580 -34.31 -23.72 20.73
N LYS A 581 -34.19 -24.01 19.43
CA LYS A 581 -34.98 -23.30 18.38
C LYS A 581 -35.16 -24.11 17.10
N ASP A 582 -36.15 -25.01 17.05
CA ASP A 582 -37.19 -25.11 16.00
C ASP A 582 -37.93 -26.46 16.07
N SER A 583 -39.24 -26.39 15.85
CA SER A 583 -40.27 -27.42 15.95
C SER A 583 -40.67 -27.98 14.59
N SER A 584 -39.69 -28.30 13.73
CA SER A 584 -39.94 -28.93 12.43
C SER A 584 -39.44 -30.38 12.41
N MET A 585 -40.36 -31.27 12.06
CA MET A 585 -40.32 -32.73 12.22
C MET A 585 -39.26 -33.41 11.33
N ARG A 586 -38.37 -34.16 11.99
CA ARG A 586 -37.68 -35.43 11.62
C ARG A 586 -36.29 -35.57 12.25
N THR A 587 -35.78 -34.49 12.86
CA THR A 587 -34.42 -34.45 13.44
C THR A 587 -34.35 -34.98 14.89
N LYS A 588 -35.48 -35.02 15.63
CA LYS A 588 -35.51 -35.37 17.06
C LYS A 588 -35.37 -36.87 17.37
N ASP A 589 -35.90 -37.75 16.51
CA ASP A 589 -35.97 -39.18 16.82
C ASP A 589 -34.71 -39.96 16.43
N ARG A 590 -33.93 -39.46 15.46
CA ARG A 590 -32.79 -40.22 14.90
C ARG A 590 -31.49 -40.04 15.68
N CYS A 591 -31.24 -38.85 16.26
CA CYS A 591 -30.14 -38.65 17.20
C CYS A 591 -30.32 -39.49 18.48
N ARG A 592 -31.55 -39.67 18.97
CA ARG A 592 -31.86 -40.59 20.08
C ARG A 592 -31.59 -42.06 19.74
N SER A 593 -31.92 -42.51 18.52
CA SER A 593 -31.68 -43.88 18.04
C SER A 593 -30.19 -44.23 17.92
N ILE A 594 -29.36 -43.31 17.41
CA ILE A 594 -27.90 -43.51 17.29
C ILE A 594 -27.22 -43.53 18.68
N LEU A 595 -27.77 -42.80 19.66
CA LEU A 595 -27.30 -42.82 21.06
C LEU A 595 -27.74 -44.10 21.80
N ALA A 596 -28.97 -44.57 21.62
CA ALA A 596 -29.47 -45.79 22.26
C ALA A 596 -28.71 -47.06 21.82
N SER A 597 -28.30 -47.12 20.55
CA SER A 597 -27.52 -48.26 20.03
C SER A 597 -26.06 -48.28 20.51
N LYS A 598 -25.44 -47.12 20.79
CA LYS A 598 -24.04 -47.04 21.26
C LYS A 598 -23.88 -47.17 22.78
N VAL A 599 -24.84 -46.71 23.58
CA VAL A 599 -24.84 -46.94 25.04
C VAL A 599 -25.03 -48.43 25.37
N GLY A 600 -25.79 -49.17 24.54
CA GLY A 600 -25.95 -50.62 24.67
C GLY A 600 -24.65 -51.41 24.43
N PHE A 601 -23.80 -51.00 23.48
CA PHE A 601 -22.52 -51.66 23.20
C PHE A 601 -21.42 -51.36 24.21
N ALA A 602 -21.43 -50.17 24.82
CA ALA A 602 -20.48 -49.82 25.88
C ALA A 602 -20.78 -50.56 27.20
N ASN A 603 -22.07 -50.72 27.55
CA ASN A 603 -22.46 -51.48 28.75
C ASN A 603 -22.24 -52.99 28.59
N ALA A 604 -22.40 -53.56 27.39
CA ALA A 604 -22.13 -55.00 27.17
C ALA A 604 -20.65 -55.37 27.28
N ARG A 605 -19.71 -54.45 26.99
CA ARG A 605 -18.27 -54.67 27.22
C ARG A 605 -17.87 -54.51 28.69
N ALA A 606 -18.50 -53.60 29.42
CA ALA A 606 -18.24 -53.39 30.85
C ALA A 606 -18.72 -54.56 31.72
N SER A 607 -19.78 -55.29 31.31
CA SER A 607 -20.27 -56.47 32.03
C SER A 607 -19.47 -57.76 31.81
N SER A 608 -18.47 -57.76 30.92
CA SER A 608 -17.62 -58.94 30.66
C SER A 608 -16.26 -58.93 31.37
N LEU A 609 -16.01 -57.91 32.20
CA LEU A 609 -14.72 -57.68 32.90
C LEU A 609 -14.86 -57.59 34.44
N ALA A 610 -15.98 -58.04 35.01
CA ALA A 610 -16.14 -58.19 36.45
C ALA A 610 -16.56 -59.63 36.78
N TYR A 611 -15.55 -60.51 36.83
CA TYR A 611 -15.54 -61.73 37.65
C TYR A 611 -14.83 -61.41 38.97
#